data_AF-A0A1M7LL81-F1
#
_entry.id   AF-A0A1M7LL81-F1
#
_cell.length_a   1.000
_cell.length_b   1.000
_cell.length_c   1.000
_cell.angle_alpha   90.00
_cell.angle_beta   90.00
_cell.angle_gamma   90.00
#
_symmetry.space_group_name_H-M   'P 1'
#
loop_
_entity.id
_entity.type
_entity.pdbx_description
1 polymer ?
#
loop_
_entity_poly.entity_id
_entity_poly.type
_entity_poly.pdbx_seq_one_letter_code
_entity_poly.pdbx_strand_id
1 'polypeptide(L)'
;MKKQLTGLFVTLLVCFHLYGQEQQYLVFEFIKVEPDKVLDYLEYKDFLANVHKISKEQGHINGWDLWSLQSGSDLEGENFQYVTVTYYSDPVKMMNGNDMDQWVANALKAYPDMSEEEARQKMRDALDMRDLAVRSYMVEVARTDDDFEFRPGILASFDLMKAVEGKFQDYERAEQEVFLPHHQRKIKADLMENWCFLRTALPTGSEAKSTHMTMNVYSDYLQFFNSMEFEDMEITDEQQLAVEEGLNSRDQKWVYLATLETVVR
;
A
#
# COMPACT_ATOMS: atom_id res chain seq x y z
N MET A 1 32.85 32.23 32.41
CA MET A 1 32.81 31.53 31.10
C MET A 1 32.36 30.07 31.17
N LYS A 2 32.29 29.40 32.34
CA LYS A 2 31.83 27.99 32.42
C LYS A 2 30.30 27.78 32.48
N LYS A 3 29.52 28.79 32.93
CA LYS A 3 28.05 28.69 33.04
C LYS A 3 27.28 29.00 31.75
N GLN A 4 27.92 29.65 30.78
CA GLN A 4 27.30 29.94 29.47
C GLN A 4 27.55 28.84 28.43
N LEU A 5 28.56 27.99 28.65
CA LEU A 5 28.78 26.81 27.80
C LEU A 5 27.76 25.69 28.07
N THR A 6 27.24 25.60 29.30
CA THR A 6 26.28 24.56 29.68
C THR A 6 24.87 24.82 29.13
N GLY A 7 24.49 26.10 28.95
CA GLY A 7 23.22 26.46 28.32
C GLY A 7 23.16 26.08 26.84
N LEU A 8 24.25 26.31 26.11
CA LEU A 8 24.33 26.05 24.66
C LEU A 8 24.23 24.55 24.32
N PHE A 9 24.75 23.68 25.20
CA PHE A 9 24.71 22.22 25.00
C PHE A 9 23.31 21.63 25.24
N VAL A 10 22.49 22.23 26.12
CA VAL A 10 21.12 21.77 26.37
C VAL A 10 20.16 22.27 25.29
N THR A 11 20.40 23.44 24.68
CA THR A 11 19.56 23.92 23.56
C THR A 11 19.82 23.15 22.26
N LEU A 12 21.06 22.69 22.03
CA LEU A 12 21.38 21.86 20.86
C LEU A 12 20.73 20.46 20.90
N LEU A 13 20.42 19.96 22.10
CA LEU A 13 19.83 18.63 22.31
C LEU A 13 18.30 18.59 22.08
N VAL A 14 17.63 19.74 22.00
CA VAL A 14 16.17 19.84 21.79
C VAL A 14 15.80 20.03 20.32
N CYS A 15 16.78 20.25 19.43
CA CYS A 15 16.54 20.40 18.00
C CYS A 15 16.55 19.08 17.20
N PHE A 16 16.82 17.94 17.85
CA PHE A 16 16.47 16.64 17.28
C PHE A 16 14.98 16.38 17.52
N HIS A 17 14.12 17.17 16.90
CA HIS A 17 12.83 16.61 16.50
C HIS A 17 13.19 15.54 15.47
N LEU A 18 13.31 14.30 15.96
CA LEU A 18 13.11 13.12 15.16
C LEU A 18 11.80 13.37 14.41
N TYR A 19 11.88 13.80 13.16
CA TYR A 19 10.85 13.52 12.18
C TYR A 19 10.91 12.01 11.97
N GLY A 20 10.46 11.26 12.98
CA GLY A 20 10.05 9.89 12.79
C GLY A 20 8.82 9.99 11.93
N GLN A 21 8.95 9.68 10.65
CA GLN A 21 7.80 9.33 9.83
C GLN A 21 7.02 8.28 10.64
N GLU A 22 5.78 8.59 11.02
CA GLU A 22 4.98 7.64 11.78
C GLU A 22 4.90 6.35 10.97
N GLN A 23 5.40 5.26 11.56
CA GLN A 23 5.51 3.98 10.88
C GLN A 23 4.12 3.53 10.43
N GLN A 24 3.92 3.44 9.12
CA GLN A 24 2.66 2.99 8.54
C GLN A 24 2.72 1.49 8.23
N TYR A 25 1.63 0.80 8.51
CA TYR A 25 1.44 -0.62 8.26
C TYR A 25 0.26 -0.83 7.32
N LEU A 26 0.38 -1.76 6.38
CA LEU A 26 -0.60 -1.97 5.34
C LEU A 26 -0.92 -3.46 5.21
N VAL A 27 -2.19 -3.79 4.97
CA VAL A 27 -2.60 -5.14 4.55
C VAL A 27 -3.13 -5.05 3.14
N PHE A 28 -2.50 -5.80 2.23
CA PHE A 28 -2.94 -6.00 0.87
C PHE A 28 -3.66 -7.33 0.77
N GLU A 29 -4.86 -7.33 0.19
CA GLU A 29 -5.60 -8.56 -0.10
C GLU A 29 -5.95 -8.58 -1.58
N PHE A 30 -5.31 -9.49 -2.31
CA PHE A 30 -5.63 -9.74 -3.71
C PHE A 30 -6.79 -10.72 -3.77
N ILE A 31 -7.85 -10.30 -4.44
CA ILE A 31 -9.15 -10.97 -4.39
C ILE A 31 -9.48 -11.46 -5.78
N LYS A 32 -9.76 -12.76 -5.84
CA LYS A 32 -10.42 -13.40 -6.96
C LYS A 32 -11.89 -13.64 -6.60
N VAL A 33 -12.77 -13.26 -7.50
CA VAL A 33 -14.21 -13.43 -7.36
C VAL A 33 -14.65 -14.58 -8.25
N GLU A 34 -15.39 -15.52 -7.69
CA GLU A 34 -15.93 -16.63 -8.47
C GLU A 34 -16.90 -16.11 -9.55
N PRO A 35 -16.86 -16.64 -10.79
CA PRO A 35 -17.64 -16.09 -11.91
C PRO A 35 -19.16 -16.00 -11.65
N ASP A 36 -19.72 -16.91 -10.84
CA ASP A 36 -21.14 -16.94 -10.47
C ASP A 36 -21.49 -16.02 -9.28
N LYS A 37 -20.50 -15.34 -8.68
CA LYS A 37 -20.62 -14.48 -7.50
C LYS A 37 -20.34 -13.00 -7.75
N VAL A 38 -20.14 -12.60 -9.01
CA VAL A 38 -19.77 -11.22 -9.37
C VAL A 38 -20.79 -10.18 -8.88
N LEU A 39 -22.10 -10.43 -9.07
CA LEU A 39 -23.15 -9.50 -8.64
C LEU A 39 -23.20 -9.37 -7.12
N ASP A 40 -23.19 -10.50 -6.40
CA ASP A 40 -23.19 -10.53 -4.94
C ASP A 40 -21.96 -9.78 -4.38
N TYR A 41 -20.81 -9.94 -5.04
CA TYR A 41 -19.58 -9.25 -4.67
C TYR A 41 -19.68 -7.73 -4.84
N LEU A 42 -20.38 -7.24 -5.87
CA LEU A 42 -20.59 -5.80 -6.05
C LEU A 42 -21.37 -5.18 -4.88
N GLU A 43 -22.48 -5.82 -4.46
CA GLU A 43 -23.25 -5.37 -3.31
C GLU A 43 -22.45 -5.43 -2.01
N TYR A 44 -21.58 -6.43 -1.89
CA TYR A 44 -20.73 -6.59 -0.72
C TYR A 44 -19.66 -5.50 -0.60
N LYS A 45 -19.14 -4.94 -1.70
CA LYS A 45 -18.17 -3.83 -1.66
C LYS A 45 -18.72 -2.60 -0.96
N ASP A 46 -19.96 -2.22 -1.26
CA ASP A 46 -20.59 -1.04 -0.65
C ASP A 46 -20.85 -1.26 0.84
N PHE A 47 -21.26 -2.47 1.19
CA PHE A 47 -21.39 -2.89 2.58
C PHE A 47 -20.05 -2.76 3.33
N LEU A 48 -18.97 -3.33 2.76
CA LEU A 48 -17.62 -3.24 3.31
C LEU A 48 -17.15 -1.80 3.54
N ALA A 49 -17.34 -0.93 2.56
CA ALA A 49 -16.90 0.46 2.65
C ALA A 49 -17.53 1.14 3.87
N ASN A 50 -18.82 0.91 4.14
CA ASN A 50 -19.48 1.49 5.30
C ASN A 50 -19.04 0.87 6.63
N VAL A 51 -18.76 -0.44 6.66
CA VAL A 51 -18.16 -1.08 7.84
C VAL A 51 -16.76 -0.51 8.13
N HIS A 52 -15.93 -0.31 7.10
CA HIS A 52 -14.60 0.27 7.26
C HIS A 52 -14.63 1.75 7.66
N LYS A 53 -15.64 2.54 7.25
CA LYS A 53 -15.85 3.90 7.80
C LYS A 53 -15.99 3.86 9.31
N ILE A 54 -16.83 2.96 9.83
CA ILE A 54 -16.99 2.77 11.28
C ILE A 54 -15.69 2.28 11.93
N SER A 55 -14.95 1.36 11.31
CA SER A 55 -13.64 0.91 11.80
C SER A 55 -12.65 2.07 11.91
N LYS A 56 -12.66 2.99 10.93
CA LYS A 56 -11.81 4.18 10.94
C LYS A 56 -12.24 5.16 12.04
N GLU A 57 -13.52 5.47 12.16
CA GLU A 57 -14.06 6.37 13.18
C GLU A 57 -13.74 5.89 14.60
N GLN A 58 -13.67 4.56 14.80
CA GLN A 58 -13.28 3.94 16.07
C GLN A 58 -11.76 3.80 16.25
N GLY A 59 -10.96 4.24 15.28
CA GLY A 59 -9.49 4.18 15.32
C GLY A 59 -8.93 2.77 15.24
N HIS A 60 -9.66 1.82 14.67
CA HIS A 60 -9.15 0.46 14.40
C HIS A 60 -8.24 0.44 13.18
N ILE A 61 -8.53 1.27 12.19
CA ILE A 61 -7.74 1.48 10.97
C ILE A 61 -7.55 2.98 10.74
N ASN A 62 -6.52 3.35 9.98
CA ASN A 62 -6.31 4.72 9.50
C ASN A 62 -7.09 4.97 8.20
N GLY A 63 -7.32 3.92 7.41
CA GLY A 63 -8.07 4.00 6.16
C GLY A 63 -8.21 2.64 5.47
N TRP A 64 -9.00 2.64 4.40
CA TRP A 64 -9.24 1.47 3.57
C TRP A 64 -9.51 1.90 2.12
N ASP A 65 -8.90 1.20 1.18
CA ASP A 65 -9.11 1.40 -0.25
C ASP A 65 -9.54 0.09 -0.91
N LEU A 66 -10.34 0.22 -1.96
CA LEU A 66 -10.64 -0.84 -2.91
C LEU A 66 -10.23 -0.43 -4.32
N TRP A 67 -9.41 -1.26 -4.94
CA TRP A 67 -8.92 -1.06 -6.29
C TRP A 67 -9.42 -2.17 -7.21
N SER A 68 -9.82 -1.82 -8.43
CA SER A 68 -10.08 -2.75 -9.51
C SER A 68 -8.81 -2.97 -10.32
N LEU A 69 -8.40 -4.22 -10.50
CA LEU A 69 -7.21 -4.57 -11.27
C LEU A 69 -7.57 -4.61 -12.75
N GLN A 70 -6.75 -3.95 -13.57
CA GLN A 70 -6.81 -4.12 -15.02
C GLN A 70 -6.28 -5.52 -15.33
N SER A 71 -7.12 -6.35 -15.94
CA SER A 71 -6.71 -7.72 -16.31
C SER A 71 -5.61 -7.65 -17.37
N GLY A 72 -4.38 -8.00 -16.98
CA GLY A 72 -3.35 -8.40 -17.94
C GLY A 72 -3.78 -9.72 -18.56
N SER A 73 -4.11 -9.71 -19.85
CA SER A 73 -4.44 -10.93 -20.59
C SER A 73 -3.32 -11.97 -20.45
N ASP A 74 -3.70 -13.20 -20.13
CA ASP A 74 -2.97 -14.42 -20.47
C ASP A 74 -1.61 -14.70 -19.79
N LEU A 75 -1.28 -14.06 -18.66
CA LEU A 75 -0.14 -14.52 -17.86
C LEU A 75 -0.57 -15.71 -16.99
N GLU A 76 0.21 -16.79 -17.01
CA GLU A 76 0.08 -17.95 -16.11
C GLU A 76 0.36 -17.55 -14.65
N GLY A 77 -0.51 -16.70 -14.10
CA GLY A 77 -0.47 -16.13 -12.77
C GLY A 77 -1.89 -15.99 -12.22
N GLU A 78 -1.98 -15.64 -10.95
CA GLU A 78 -3.26 -15.53 -10.23
C GLU A 78 -4.11 -14.40 -10.83
N ASN A 79 -5.21 -14.76 -11.52
CA ASN A 79 -6.17 -13.85 -12.14
C ASN A 79 -7.02 -13.14 -11.07
N PHE A 80 -6.44 -12.14 -10.42
CA PHE A 80 -7.13 -11.28 -9.47
C PHE A 80 -7.98 -10.23 -10.17
N GLN A 81 -9.14 -9.89 -9.60
CA GLN A 81 -10.00 -8.81 -10.10
C GLN A 81 -9.88 -7.54 -9.25
N TYR A 82 -9.54 -7.69 -7.95
CA TYR A 82 -9.51 -6.57 -7.02
C TYR A 82 -8.32 -6.69 -6.06
N VAL A 83 -7.91 -5.55 -5.52
CA VAL A 83 -7.05 -5.50 -4.34
C VAL A 83 -7.63 -4.52 -3.32
N THR A 84 -7.72 -4.95 -2.06
CA THR A 84 -7.99 -4.03 -0.95
C THR A 84 -6.69 -3.64 -0.27
N VAL A 85 -6.62 -2.40 0.20
CA VAL A 85 -5.51 -1.91 1.01
C VAL A 85 -6.05 -1.34 2.31
N THR A 86 -5.67 -1.93 3.44
CA THR A 86 -6.07 -1.43 4.77
C THR A 86 -4.87 -0.84 5.49
N TYR A 87 -5.00 0.37 6.00
CA TYR A 87 -3.92 1.15 6.58
C TYR A 87 -4.04 1.16 8.11
N TYR A 88 -2.91 0.98 8.79
CA TYR A 88 -2.82 0.93 10.24
C TYR A 88 -1.63 1.75 10.73
N SER A 89 -1.78 2.35 11.91
CA SER A 89 -0.70 2.96 12.70
C SER A 89 -0.09 1.98 13.71
N ASP A 90 -0.70 0.81 13.91
CA ASP A 90 -0.32 -0.16 14.92
C ASP A 90 -0.24 -1.58 14.33
N PRO A 91 0.89 -2.29 14.49
CA PRO A 91 1.07 -3.61 13.91
C PRO A 91 0.21 -4.70 14.58
N VAL A 92 -0.16 -4.55 15.85
CA VAL A 92 -1.06 -5.49 16.54
C VAL A 92 -2.47 -5.34 16.00
N LYS A 93 -2.94 -4.10 15.76
CA LYS A 93 -4.22 -3.85 15.07
C LYS A 93 -4.21 -4.42 13.65
N MET A 94 -3.10 -4.26 12.93
CA MET A 94 -2.93 -4.84 11.59
C MET A 94 -3.12 -6.37 11.62
N MET A 95 -2.47 -7.06 12.57
CA MET A 95 -2.58 -8.52 12.69
C MET A 95 -3.97 -8.99 13.16
N ASN A 96 -4.67 -8.18 13.96
CA ASN A 96 -6.02 -8.46 14.44
C ASN A 96 -7.13 -7.92 13.51
N GLY A 97 -6.79 -7.38 12.33
CA GLY A 97 -7.73 -6.69 11.44
C GLY A 97 -8.87 -7.56 10.88
N ASN A 98 -8.81 -8.88 11.07
CA ASN A 98 -9.83 -9.85 10.65
C ASN A 98 -10.67 -10.40 11.82
N ASP A 99 -10.73 -9.69 12.94
CA ASP A 99 -11.58 -10.06 14.07
C ASP A 99 -13.07 -9.99 13.66
N MET A 100 -13.70 -11.16 13.57
CA MET A 100 -15.10 -11.30 13.15
C MET A 100 -16.07 -10.58 14.09
N ASP A 101 -15.81 -10.59 15.40
CA ASP A 101 -16.72 -9.94 16.36
C ASP A 101 -16.63 -8.42 16.25
N GLN A 102 -15.43 -7.87 16.02
CA GLN A 102 -15.26 -6.45 15.71
C GLN A 102 -15.97 -6.06 14.41
N TRP A 103 -15.83 -6.86 13.36
CA TRP A 103 -16.47 -6.63 12.07
C TRP A 103 -17.99 -6.63 12.17
N VAL A 104 -18.56 -7.58 12.92
CA VAL A 104 -20.00 -7.65 13.19
C VAL A 104 -20.46 -6.43 14.00
N ALA A 105 -19.73 -6.05 15.05
CA ALA A 105 -20.07 -4.87 15.84
C ALA A 105 -20.06 -3.58 15.00
N ASN A 106 -19.10 -3.46 14.06
CA ASN A 106 -19.03 -2.33 13.15
C ASN A 106 -20.15 -2.35 12.10
N ALA A 107 -20.54 -3.53 11.61
CA ALA A 107 -21.67 -3.71 10.72
C ALA A 107 -22.99 -3.27 11.37
N LEU A 108 -23.24 -3.66 12.62
CA LEU A 108 -24.45 -3.25 13.36
C LEU A 108 -24.52 -1.73 13.58
N LYS A 109 -23.36 -1.06 13.70
CA LYS A 109 -23.32 0.41 13.79
C LYS A 109 -23.55 1.07 12.43
N ALA A 110 -22.98 0.52 11.35
CA ALA A 110 -23.19 1.01 9.99
C ALA A 110 -24.62 0.78 9.48
N TYR A 111 -25.27 -0.30 9.96
CA TYR A 111 -26.59 -0.75 9.54
C TYR A 111 -27.45 -1.08 10.77
N PRO A 112 -28.05 -0.07 11.45
CA PRO A 112 -28.78 -0.27 12.71
C PRO A 112 -30.00 -1.19 12.62
N ASP A 113 -30.58 -1.35 11.43
CA ASP A 113 -31.73 -2.22 11.18
C ASP A 113 -31.33 -3.70 10.95
N MET A 114 -30.03 -3.98 10.82
CA MET A 114 -29.50 -5.34 10.62
C MET A 114 -29.38 -6.07 11.97
N SER A 115 -29.78 -7.33 12.01
CA SER A 115 -29.55 -8.21 13.16
C SER A 115 -28.11 -8.74 13.20
N GLU A 116 -27.67 -9.19 14.37
CA GLU A 116 -26.32 -9.78 14.52
C GLU A 116 -26.15 -11.03 13.64
N GLU A 117 -27.20 -11.84 13.51
CA GLU A 117 -27.18 -13.04 12.68
C GLU A 117 -27.02 -12.70 11.20
N GLU A 118 -27.77 -11.71 10.70
CA GLU A 118 -27.65 -11.22 9.33
C GLU A 118 -26.26 -10.63 9.06
N ALA A 119 -25.71 -9.85 10.00
CA ALA A 119 -24.37 -9.31 9.88
C ALA A 119 -23.32 -10.43 9.78
N ARG A 120 -23.38 -11.43 10.67
CA ARG A 120 -22.47 -12.59 10.65
C ARG A 120 -22.63 -13.42 9.38
N GLN A 121 -23.84 -13.57 8.87
CA GLN A 121 -24.09 -14.31 7.63
C GLN A 121 -23.48 -13.56 6.44
N LYS A 122 -23.72 -12.24 6.33
CA LYS A 122 -23.19 -11.42 5.24
C LYS A 122 -21.66 -11.40 5.22
N MET A 123 -21.01 -11.41 6.38
CA MET A 123 -19.55 -11.53 6.48
C MET A 123 -19.03 -12.91 6.06
N ARG A 124 -19.76 -13.98 6.38
CA ARG A 124 -19.39 -15.35 5.98
C ARG A 124 -19.57 -15.56 4.49
N ASP A 125 -20.72 -15.15 3.96
CA ASP A 125 -21.03 -15.22 2.52
C ASP A 125 -19.94 -14.51 1.72
N ALA A 126 -19.45 -13.38 2.21
CA ALA A 126 -18.36 -12.66 1.60
C ALA A 126 -17.00 -13.37 1.61
N LEU A 127 -16.69 -14.11 2.67
CA LEU A 127 -15.50 -14.95 2.70
C LEU A 127 -15.64 -16.09 1.69
N ASP A 128 -16.84 -16.65 1.53
CA ASP A 128 -17.12 -17.72 0.57
C ASP A 128 -17.12 -17.24 -0.89
N MET A 129 -17.47 -15.98 -1.15
CA MET A 129 -17.42 -15.35 -2.48
C MET A 129 -15.98 -15.06 -2.96
N ARG A 130 -15.01 -15.10 -2.05
CA ARG A 130 -13.64 -14.62 -2.28
C ARG A 130 -12.66 -15.77 -2.15
N ASP A 131 -11.99 -16.10 -3.26
CA ASP A 131 -10.71 -16.79 -3.16
C ASP A 131 -9.65 -15.74 -2.84
N LEU A 132 -9.30 -15.65 -1.55
CA LEU A 132 -8.32 -14.72 -1.02
C LEU A 132 -6.92 -15.28 -1.30
N ALA A 133 -6.52 -15.25 -2.58
CA ALA A 133 -5.38 -16.03 -3.03
C ALA A 133 -4.04 -15.48 -2.48
N VAL A 134 -3.95 -14.17 -2.18
CA VAL A 134 -2.78 -13.57 -1.52
C VAL A 134 -3.19 -12.50 -0.52
N ARG A 135 -2.76 -12.66 0.75
CA ARG A 135 -2.75 -11.61 1.77
C ARG A 135 -1.31 -11.29 2.17
N SER A 136 -0.92 -10.02 2.06
CA SER A 136 0.40 -9.53 2.46
C SER A 136 0.28 -8.47 3.54
N TYR A 137 0.95 -8.71 4.67
CA TYR A 137 1.12 -7.73 5.73
C TYR A 137 2.43 -6.99 5.46
N MET A 138 2.37 -5.68 5.34
CA MET A 138 3.47 -4.85 4.88
C MET A 138 3.73 -3.69 5.83
N VAL A 139 4.98 -3.23 5.79
CA VAL A 139 5.49 -2.10 6.53
C VAL A 139 5.99 -1.08 5.51
N GLU A 140 5.56 0.17 5.63
CA GLU A 140 6.08 1.26 4.81
C GLU A 140 7.52 1.57 5.21
N VAL A 141 8.44 1.51 4.24
CA VAL A 141 9.88 1.74 4.44
C VAL A 141 10.28 3.12 3.92
N ALA A 142 9.63 3.58 2.85
CA ALA A 142 9.84 4.89 2.27
C ALA A 142 8.57 5.37 1.55
N ARG A 143 8.43 6.69 1.42
CA ARG A 143 7.39 7.32 0.60
C ARG A 143 7.86 8.68 0.11
N THR A 144 7.25 9.15 -0.95
CA THR A 144 7.39 10.53 -1.39
C THR A 144 6.70 11.50 -0.41
N ASP A 145 7.27 12.70 -0.34
CA ASP A 145 6.71 13.82 0.40
C ASP A 145 5.74 14.57 -0.52
N ASP A 146 4.47 14.22 -0.44
CA ASP A 146 3.36 14.79 -1.20
C ASP A 146 2.12 14.88 -0.31
N ASP A 147 1.19 15.73 -0.71
CA ASP A 147 -0.11 15.95 -0.07
C ASP A 147 -1.26 15.43 -0.95
N PHE A 148 -0.99 14.46 -1.84
CA PHE A 148 -1.97 14.00 -2.80
C PHE A 148 -3.17 13.32 -2.13
N GLU A 149 -4.36 13.83 -2.43
CA GLU A 149 -5.62 13.27 -1.93
C GLU A 149 -6.16 12.18 -2.86
N PHE A 150 -6.28 10.97 -2.32
CA PHE A 150 -6.80 9.82 -3.05
C PHE A 150 -8.30 9.99 -3.30
N ARG A 151 -8.71 9.85 -4.56
CA ARG A 151 -10.11 9.93 -5.00
C ARG A 151 -10.44 8.82 -6.01
N PRO A 152 -11.67 8.32 -6.06
CA PRO A 152 -12.05 7.33 -7.06
C PRO A 152 -11.68 7.76 -8.49
N GLY A 153 -11.20 6.82 -9.29
CA GLY A 153 -10.77 7.02 -10.67
C GLY A 153 -9.26 7.22 -10.87
N ILE A 154 -8.48 7.46 -9.81
CA ILE A 154 -7.01 7.50 -9.92
C ILE A 154 -6.45 6.11 -10.25
N LEU A 155 -5.24 6.08 -10.78
CA LEU A 155 -4.54 4.84 -11.11
C LEU A 155 -3.41 4.57 -10.14
N ALA A 156 -3.13 3.28 -9.92
CA ALA A 156 -1.93 2.84 -9.25
C ALA A 156 -1.32 1.62 -9.93
N SER A 157 0.00 1.55 -9.94
CA SER A 157 0.77 0.34 -10.25
C SER A 157 1.28 -0.27 -8.96
N PHE A 158 0.90 -1.52 -8.70
CA PHE A 158 1.43 -2.34 -7.61
C PHE A 158 2.51 -3.27 -8.15
N ASP A 159 3.77 -2.96 -7.86
CA ASP A 159 4.90 -3.73 -8.38
C ASP A 159 5.41 -4.66 -7.28
N LEU A 160 5.21 -5.97 -7.43
CA LEU A 160 5.67 -6.98 -6.49
C LEU A 160 7.09 -7.41 -6.84
N MET A 161 7.98 -7.38 -5.85
CA MET A 161 9.40 -7.57 -6.07
C MET A 161 10.02 -8.49 -5.02
N LYS A 162 11.02 -9.26 -5.46
CA LYS A 162 11.81 -10.13 -4.58
C LYS A 162 13.25 -9.64 -4.54
N ALA A 163 13.75 -9.33 -3.35
CA ALA A 163 15.17 -9.03 -3.16
C ALA A 163 16.00 -10.24 -3.59
N VAL A 164 17.11 -10.00 -4.29
CA VAL A 164 18.09 -11.04 -4.58
C VAL A 164 18.69 -11.53 -3.26
N GLU A 165 18.92 -12.84 -3.15
CA GLU A 165 19.47 -13.44 -1.94
C GLU A 165 20.80 -12.76 -1.54
N GLY A 166 20.89 -12.38 -0.26
CA GLY A 166 22.05 -11.64 0.27
C GLY A 166 22.08 -10.13 -0.04
N LYS A 167 21.22 -9.61 -0.92
CA LYS A 167 21.17 -8.19 -1.31
C LYS A 167 20.01 -7.40 -0.68
N PHE A 168 19.36 -7.94 0.35
CA PHE A 168 18.17 -7.33 0.95
C PHE A 168 18.41 -5.87 1.39
N GLN A 169 19.52 -5.60 2.08
CA GLN A 169 19.86 -4.26 2.57
C GLN A 169 20.27 -3.32 1.45
N ASP A 170 21.00 -3.83 0.45
CA ASP A 170 21.39 -3.03 -0.71
C ASP A 170 20.16 -2.59 -1.51
N TYR A 171 19.16 -3.48 -1.60
CA TYR A 171 17.90 -3.18 -2.25
C TYR A 171 17.11 -2.09 -1.51
N GLU A 172 16.88 -2.24 -0.20
CA GLU A 172 16.17 -1.21 0.58
C GLU A 172 16.91 0.13 0.53
N ARG A 173 18.25 0.12 0.57
CA ARG A 173 19.06 1.33 0.45
C ARG A 173 18.91 1.98 -0.92
N ALA A 174 18.93 1.20 -2.01
CA ALA A 174 18.73 1.74 -3.35
C ALA A 174 17.35 2.41 -3.50
N GLU A 175 16.31 1.80 -2.93
CA GLU A 175 14.94 2.36 -2.94
C GLU A 175 14.86 3.69 -2.21
N GLN A 176 15.54 3.81 -1.06
CA GLN A 176 15.54 5.02 -0.24
C GLN A 176 16.46 6.13 -0.79
N GLU A 177 17.65 5.79 -1.26
CA GLU A 177 18.69 6.77 -1.60
C GLU A 177 18.67 7.15 -3.08
N VAL A 178 18.14 6.28 -3.96
CA VAL A 178 18.17 6.47 -5.42
C VAL A 178 16.77 6.65 -5.96
N PHE A 179 15.87 5.67 -5.76
CA PHE A 179 14.55 5.69 -6.37
C PHE A 179 13.62 6.71 -5.74
N LEU A 180 13.57 6.83 -4.41
CA LEU A 180 12.76 7.83 -3.74
C LEU A 180 13.04 9.27 -4.25
N PRO A 181 14.30 9.76 -4.29
CA PRO A 181 14.59 11.07 -4.89
C PRO A 181 14.19 11.19 -6.36
N HIS A 182 14.28 10.11 -7.13
CA HIS A 182 13.84 10.09 -8.53
C HIS A 182 12.32 10.21 -8.66
N HIS A 183 11.55 9.46 -7.86
CA HIS A 183 10.09 9.58 -7.79
C HIS A 183 9.66 10.97 -7.32
N GLN A 184 10.39 11.58 -6.37
CA GLN A 184 10.15 12.95 -5.95
C GLN A 184 10.35 13.97 -7.10
N ARG A 185 11.28 13.71 -8.03
CA ARG A 185 11.43 14.52 -9.25
C ARG A 185 10.27 14.30 -10.21
N LYS A 186 9.80 13.05 -10.38
CA LYS A 186 8.60 12.76 -11.19
C LYS A 186 7.37 13.49 -10.68
N ILE A 187 7.16 13.54 -9.37
CA ILE A 187 6.04 14.31 -8.77
C ILE A 187 6.17 15.81 -9.07
N LYS A 188 7.36 16.38 -8.88
CA LYS A 188 7.61 17.80 -9.21
C LYS A 188 7.42 18.12 -10.70
N ALA A 189 7.58 17.12 -11.57
CA ALA A 189 7.37 17.22 -13.01
C ALA A 189 5.93 16.90 -13.44
N ASP A 190 5.00 16.67 -12.50
CA ASP A 190 3.59 16.33 -12.77
C ASP A 190 3.42 14.99 -13.52
N LEU A 191 4.35 14.05 -13.29
CA LEU A 191 4.38 12.73 -13.93
C LEU A 191 3.98 11.59 -12.99
N MET A 192 3.71 11.91 -11.72
CA MET A 192 3.34 10.97 -10.68
C MET A 192 2.69 11.77 -9.55
N GLU A 193 1.77 11.16 -8.82
CA GLU A 193 1.09 11.83 -7.71
C GLU A 193 1.66 11.41 -6.36
N ASN A 194 1.92 10.12 -6.19
CA ASN A 194 2.42 9.55 -4.95
C ASN A 194 3.21 8.27 -5.23
N TRP A 195 4.18 7.97 -4.37
CA TRP A 195 4.91 6.72 -4.36
C TRP A 195 5.19 6.24 -2.94
N CYS A 196 5.06 4.94 -2.71
CA CYS A 196 5.59 4.32 -1.50
C CYS A 196 6.26 2.98 -1.78
N PHE A 197 7.25 2.68 -0.93
CA PHE A 197 7.99 1.43 -0.91
C PHE A 197 7.72 0.67 0.38
N LEU A 198 7.39 -0.60 0.22
CA LEU A 198 6.84 -1.46 1.25
C LEU A 198 7.69 -2.71 1.40
N ARG A 199 7.96 -3.10 2.64
CA ARG A 199 8.56 -4.40 2.98
C ARG A 199 7.47 -5.34 3.49
N THR A 200 7.53 -6.59 3.05
CA THR A 200 6.65 -7.66 3.56
C THR A 200 7.06 -8.04 4.99
N ALA A 201 6.16 -7.86 5.94
CA ALA A 201 6.28 -8.41 7.29
C ALA A 201 5.84 -9.87 7.34
N LEU A 202 4.75 -10.22 6.64
CA LEU A 202 4.26 -11.59 6.49
C LEU A 202 3.54 -11.75 5.13
N PRO A 203 3.66 -12.90 4.44
CA PRO A 203 4.48 -14.06 4.79
C PRO A 203 5.99 -13.86 4.52
N THR A 204 6.85 -14.54 5.28
CA THR A 204 8.32 -14.53 5.11
C THR A 204 8.87 -15.95 4.92
N GLY A 205 9.95 -16.10 4.15
CA GLY A 205 10.62 -17.39 3.92
C GLY A 205 11.16 -17.50 2.49
N SER A 206 11.91 -18.57 2.17
CA SER A 206 12.44 -18.79 0.82
C SER A 206 11.35 -18.89 -0.25
N GLU A 207 10.21 -19.49 0.12
CA GLU A 207 9.04 -19.68 -0.74
C GLU A 207 8.13 -18.45 -0.84
N ALA A 208 8.43 -17.36 -0.11
CA ALA A 208 7.67 -16.13 -0.25
C ALA A 208 7.77 -15.63 -1.70
N LYS A 209 6.60 -15.42 -2.33
CA LYS A 209 6.50 -15.00 -3.74
C LYS A 209 7.03 -13.58 -3.96
N SER A 210 6.91 -12.73 -2.95
CA SER A 210 7.40 -11.35 -2.93
C SER A 210 8.00 -11.03 -1.56
N THR A 211 8.95 -10.10 -1.52
CA THR A 211 9.53 -9.54 -0.29
C THR A 211 9.21 -8.06 -0.12
N HIS A 212 8.95 -7.36 -1.22
CA HIS A 212 8.74 -5.93 -1.26
C HIS A 212 7.66 -5.57 -2.28
N MET A 213 7.09 -4.39 -2.15
CA MET A 213 6.15 -3.84 -3.10
C MET A 213 6.35 -2.33 -3.23
N THR A 214 6.18 -1.79 -4.42
CA THR A 214 5.95 -0.35 -4.61
C THR A 214 4.50 -0.12 -4.99
N MET A 215 3.93 0.97 -4.49
CA MET A 215 2.68 1.53 -4.99
C MET A 215 3.01 2.86 -5.66
N ASN A 216 2.88 2.89 -6.98
CA ASN A 216 3.09 4.09 -7.79
C ASN A 216 1.73 4.66 -8.18
N VAL A 217 1.41 5.88 -7.82
CA VAL A 217 0.08 6.48 -8.00
C VAL A 217 0.11 7.59 -9.04
N TYR A 218 -0.92 7.61 -9.86
CA TYR A 218 -1.10 8.52 -10.99
C TYR A 218 -2.52 9.07 -11.01
N SER A 219 -2.69 10.30 -11.46
CA SER A 219 -4.01 10.93 -11.58
C SER A 219 -4.87 10.28 -12.66
N ASP A 220 -4.27 9.90 -13.79
CA ASP A 220 -4.94 9.22 -14.89
C ASP A 220 -3.96 8.39 -15.78
N TYR A 221 -4.50 7.76 -16.83
CA TYR A 221 -3.72 6.96 -17.77
C TYR A 221 -2.71 7.79 -18.57
N LEU A 222 -3.03 9.06 -18.87
CA LEU A 222 -2.14 9.92 -19.63
C LEU A 222 -0.90 10.22 -18.78
N GLN A 223 -1.07 10.55 -17.50
CA GLN A 223 0.04 10.73 -16.59
C GLN A 223 0.85 9.43 -16.43
N PHE A 224 0.18 8.27 -16.29
CA PHE A 224 0.86 6.97 -16.24
C PHE A 224 1.78 6.75 -17.46
N PHE A 225 1.26 6.91 -18.69
CA PHE A 225 2.05 6.71 -19.91
C PHE A 225 3.18 7.75 -20.04
N ASN A 226 2.90 9.03 -19.75
CA ASN A 226 3.93 10.07 -19.74
C ASN A 226 5.04 9.77 -18.73
N SER A 227 4.71 9.15 -17.59
CA SER A 227 5.68 8.77 -16.56
C SER A 227 6.63 7.65 -17.00
N MET A 228 6.20 6.81 -17.94
CA MET A 228 7.00 5.71 -18.51
C MET A 228 7.98 6.22 -19.56
N GLU A 229 7.58 7.26 -20.31
CA GLU A 229 8.43 7.94 -21.31
C GLU A 229 9.37 8.96 -20.68
N PHE A 230 9.32 9.14 -19.36
CA PHE A 230 10.17 10.09 -18.67
C PHE A 230 11.64 9.69 -18.73
N GLU A 231 12.40 10.43 -19.50
CA GLU A 231 13.86 10.45 -19.43
C GLU A 231 14.32 11.58 -18.52
N ASP A 232 14.96 11.23 -17.41
CA ASP A 232 15.58 12.19 -16.50
C ASP A 232 16.83 12.78 -17.16
N MET A 233 16.67 13.83 -17.96
CA MET A 233 17.78 14.47 -18.70
C MET A 233 18.86 15.08 -17.78
N GLU A 234 18.59 15.19 -16.48
CA GLU A 234 19.54 15.70 -15.47
C GLU A 234 20.24 14.58 -14.70
N ILE A 235 19.99 13.31 -15.03
CA ILE A 235 20.65 12.17 -14.38
C ILE A 235 22.15 12.17 -14.71
N THR A 236 22.98 12.05 -13.69
CA THR A 236 24.43 11.89 -13.84
C THR A 236 24.79 10.43 -14.09
N ASP A 237 25.96 10.17 -14.69
CA ASP A 237 26.48 8.81 -14.89
C ASP A 237 26.54 8.00 -13.58
N GLU A 238 26.89 8.65 -12.46
CA GLU A 238 26.92 8.03 -11.14
C GLU A 238 25.52 7.62 -10.66
N GLN A 239 24.52 8.49 -10.87
CA GLN A 239 23.13 8.17 -10.55
C GLN A 239 22.57 7.07 -11.45
N GLN A 240 22.93 7.06 -12.73
CA GLN A 240 22.54 6.00 -13.64
C GLN A 240 23.11 4.64 -13.19
N LEU A 241 24.39 4.60 -12.81
CA LEU A 241 25.01 3.39 -12.26
C LEU A 241 24.31 2.93 -10.99
N ALA A 242 23.97 3.86 -10.09
CA ALA A 242 23.24 3.54 -8.85
C ALA A 242 21.83 2.99 -9.11
N VAL A 243 21.13 3.50 -10.14
CA VAL A 243 19.85 2.94 -10.59
C VAL A 243 20.05 1.52 -11.11
N GLU A 244 21.06 1.27 -11.96
CA GLU A 244 21.35 -0.07 -12.48
C GLU A 244 21.71 -1.06 -11.36
N GLU A 245 22.54 -0.66 -10.40
CA GLU A 245 22.86 -1.47 -9.22
C GLU A 245 21.62 -1.77 -8.38
N GLY A 246 20.74 -0.78 -8.19
CA GLY A 246 19.45 -0.93 -7.53
C GLY A 246 18.54 -1.92 -8.23
N LEU A 247 18.39 -1.82 -9.56
CA LEU A 247 17.61 -2.76 -10.37
C LEU A 247 18.19 -4.19 -10.27
N ASN A 248 19.51 -4.33 -10.26
CA ASN A 248 20.22 -5.61 -10.12
C ASN A 248 20.21 -6.19 -8.68
N SER A 249 19.64 -5.48 -7.72
CA SER A 249 19.46 -5.95 -6.34
C SER A 249 18.12 -6.64 -6.11
N ARG A 250 17.19 -6.55 -7.07
CA ARG A 250 15.83 -7.10 -7.00
C ARG A 250 15.45 -7.85 -8.28
N ASP A 251 14.39 -8.63 -8.18
CA ASP A 251 13.70 -9.23 -9.29
C ASP A 251 12.23 -8.79 -9.27
N GLN A 252 11.76 -8.20 -10.37
CA GLN A 252 10.39 -7.74 -10.52
C GLN A 252 9.51 -8.90 -10.94
N LYS A 253 8.62 -9.33 -10.03
CA LYS A 253 7.81 -10.53 -10.20
C LYS A 253 6.53 -10.24 -10.97
N TRP A 254 5.79 -9.25 -10.51
CA TRP A 254 4.48 -8.91 -11.06
C TRP A 254 4.26 -7.41 -11.00
N VAL A 255 3.49 -6.90 -11.96
CA VAL A 255 3.00 -5.53 -11.96
C VAL A 255 1.51 -5.58 -12.19
N TYR A 256 0.75 -5.02 -11.26
CA TYR A 256 -0.70 -4.88 -11.39
C TYR A 256 -1.06 -3.41 -11.55
N LEU A 257 -1.61 -3.05 -12.70
CA LEU A 257 -2.23 -1.75 -12.88
C LEU A 257 -3.66 -1.79 -12.34
N ALA A 258 -4.06 -0.77 -11.62
CA ALA A 258 -5.34 -0.74 -10.94
C ALA A 258 -5.97 0.66 -10.96
N THR A 259 -7.30 0.70 -10.86
CA THR A 259 -8.08 1.93 -10.71
C THR A 259 -8.71 1.95 -9.32
N LEU A 260 -8.62 3.07 -8.61
CA LEU A 260 -9.25 3.23 -7.30
C LEU A 260 -10.77 3.32 -7.46
N GLU A 261 -11.50 2.40 -6.86
CA GLU A 261 -12.97 2.36 -6.90
C GLU A 261 -13.55 3.09 -5.68
N THR A 262 -13.03 2.76 -4.49
CA THR A 262 -13.57 3.24 -3.22
C THR A 262 -12.45 3.58 -2.27
N VAL A 263 -12.62 4.66 -1.52
CA VAL A 263 -11.64 5.19 -0.57
C VAL A 263 -12.33 5.56 0.75
N VAL A 264 -11.68 5.21 1.86
CA VAL A 264 -12.05 5.56 3.23
C VAL A 264 -10.81 6.11 3.90
N ARG A 265 -10.72 7.43 4.06
CA ARG A 265 -9.55 8.16 4.60
C ARG A 265 -9.98 9.21 5.60
#